data_AF-A0A353C0J1-F1
#
_entry.id   AF-A0A353C0J1-F1
#
_cell.length_a   1.000
_cell.length_b   1.000
_cell.length_c   1.000
_cell.angle_alpha   90.00
_cell.angle_beta   90.00
_cell.angle_gamma   90.00
#
_symmetry.space_group_name_H-M   'P 1'
#
loop_
_entity.id
_entity.type
_entity.pdbx_description
1 polymer ?
#
loop_
_entity_poly.entity_id
_entity_poly.type
_entity_poly.pdbx_seq_one_letter_code
_entity_poly.pdbx_strand_id
1 'polypeptide(L)'
;MIWLIIGFVGQGIFSLRFIVQWLASEKEKKSIIPVLFWHLSIAGSLVLLIYSIHQKDPVFILGQLAGSVIYIRNLVLIGKEKH
;
A
#
# COMPACT_ATOMS: atom_id res chain seq x y z
N MET A 1 -12.25 -16.07 -12.69
CA MET A 1 -11.99 -16.44 -11.28
C MET A 1 -10.60 -16.07 -10.81
N ILE A 2 -9.52 -16.46 -11.49
CA ILE A 2 -8.13 -16.16 -11.08
C ILE A 2 -7.90 -14.66 -10.82
N TRP A 3 -8.34 -13.78 -11.72
CA TRP A 3 -8.22 -12.32 -11.56
C TRP A 3 -8.95 -11.76 -10.34
N LEU A 4 -10.07 -12.37 -9.97
CA LEU A 4 -10.85 -11.97 -8.80
C LEU A 4 -10.11 -12.32 -7.50
N ILE A 5 -9.43 -13.47 -7.48
CA ILE A 5 -8.53 -13.87 -6.40
C ILE A 5 -7.34 -12.89 -6.32
N ILE A 6 -6.73 -12.52 -7.45
CA ILE A 6 -5.64 -11.53 -7.50
C ILE A 6 -6.10 -10.19 -6.94
N GLY A 7 -7.28 -9.71 -7.35
CA GLY A 7 -7.88 -8.49 -6.82
C GLY A 7 -8.08 -8.55 -5.30
N PHE A 8 -8.64 -9.64 -4.77
CA PHE A 8 -8.82 -9.82 -3.33
C PHE A 8 -7.49 -9.96 -2.56
N VAL A 9 -6.49 -10.62 -3.13
CA VAL A 9 -5.14 -10.71 -2.54
C VAL A 9 -4.52 -9.32 -2.48
N GLY A 10 -4.56 -8.56 -3.56
CA GLY A 10 -4.07 -7.18 -3.61
C GLY A 10 -4.79 -6.29 -2.60
N GLN A 11 -6.12 -6.39 -2.53
CA GLN A 11 -6.93 -5.67 -1.55
C GLN A 11 -6.62 -6.11 -0.12
N GLY A 12 -6.40 -7.40 0.13
CA GLY A 12 -6.02 -7.92 1.44
C GLY A 12 -4.68 -7.38 1.92
N ILE A 13 -3.65 -7.40 1.07
CA ILE A 13 -2.34 -6.81 1.36
C ILE A 13 -2.48 -5.30 1.62
N PHE A 14 -3.24 -4.61 0.77
CA PHE A 14 -3.46 -3.17 0.88
C PHE A 14 -4.24 -2.79 2.13
N SER A 15 -5.18 -3.62 2.59
CA SER A 15 -5.93 -3.41 3.83
C SER A 15 -5.11 -3.76 5.07
N LEU A 16 -4.23 -4.76 4.99
CA LEU A 16 -3.35 -5.20 6.10
C LEU A 16 -2.48 -4.06 6.63
N ARG A 17 -2.13 -3.07 5.80
CA ARG A 17 -1.37 -1.89 6.24
C ARG A 17 -2.03 -1.15 7.40
N PHE A 18 -3.36 -1.08 7.42
CA PHE A 18 -4.10 -0.39 8.49
C PHE A 18 -4.08 -1.21 9.77
N ILE A 19 -4.15 -2.54 9.68
CA ILE A 19 -3.98 -3.42 10.83
C ILE A 19 -2.59 -3.25 11.42
N VAL A 20 -1.54 -3.25 10.58
CA VAL A 20 -0.16 -3.04 11.02
C VAL A 20 0.03 -1.66 11.67
N GLN A 21 -0.56 -0.60 11.08
CA GLN A 21 -0.49 0.75 11.64
C GLN A 21 -1.23 0.84 12.97
N TRP A 22 -2.41 0.24 13.07
CA TRP A 22 -3.20 0.21 14.30
C TRP A 22 -2.43 -0.51 15.41
N LEU A 23 -1.93 -1.73 15.17
CA LEU A 23 -1.13 -2.48 16.15
C LEU A 23 0.12 -1.72 16.60
N ALA A 24 0.81 -1.05 15.68
CA ALA A 24 1.96 -0.21 16.03
C ALA A 24 1.56 1.00 16.88
N SER A 25 0.41 1.62 16.57
CA SER A 25 -0.08 2.80 17.30
C SER A 25 -0.59 2.45 18.70
N GLU A 26 -1.25 1.31 18.86
CA GLU A 26 -1.68 0.79 20.18
C GLU A 26 -0.47 0.50 21.07
N LYS A 27 0.55 -0.15 20.50
CA LYS A 27 1.79 -0.47 21.21
C LYS A 27 2.50 0.79 21.73
N GLU A 28 2.57 1.84 20.92
CA GLU A 28 3.27 3.09 21.25
C GLU A 28 2.37 4.15 21.91
N LYS A 29 1.06 3.87 22.05
CA LYS A 29 0.03 4.81 22.55
C LYS A 29 0.04 6.17 21.84
N LYS A 30 0.41 6.19 20.56
CA LYS A 30 0.55 7.39 19.72
C LYS A 30 0.10 7.06 18.31
N SER A 31 -0.47 8.04 17.62
CA SER A 31 -0.80 7.89 16.19
C SER A 31 0.49 7.89 15.37
N ILE A 32 1.02 6.70 15.10
CA ILE A 32 2.27 6.52 14.35
C ILE A 32 2.02 5.70 13.09
N ILE A 33 2.77 6.01 12.03
CA ILE A 33 2.75 5.24 10.79
C ILE A 33 4.06 4.43 10.71
N PRO A 34 4.03 3.11 10.91
CA PRO A 34 5.23 2.29 10.85
C PRO A 34 5.77 2.22 9.41
N VAL A 35 7.09 2.07 9.25
CA VAL A 35 7.73 1.95 7.92
C VAL A 35 7.12 0.82 7.07
N LEU A 36 6.68 -0.26 7.73
CA LEU A 36 6.03 -1.40 7.10
C LEU A 36 4.69 -1.02 6.41
N PHE A 37 4.01 0.04 6.87
CA PHE A 37 2.80 0.56 6.23
C PHE A 37 3.06 0.94 4.76
N TRP A 38 4.19 1.61 4.51
CA TRP A 38 4.55 2.05 3.16
C TRP A 38 4.94 0.87 2.26
N HIS A 39 5.63 -0.13 2.81
CA HIS A 39 5.99 -1.35 2.08
C HIS A 39 4.74 -2.15 1.66
N LEU A 40 3.80 -2.34 2.59
CA LEU A 40 2.51 -3.00 2.29
C LEU A 40 1.68 -2.20 1.29
N SER A 41 1.73 -0.86 1.37
CA SER A 41 1.05 0.01 0.41
C SER A 41 1.60 -0.17 -1.01
N ILE A 42 2.92 -0.23 -1.18
CA ILE A 42 3.55 -0.49 -2.48
C ILE A 42 3.18 -1.89 -2.97
N ALA A 43 3.36 -2.92 -2.14
CA ALA A 43 3.05 -4.30 -2.52
C ALA A 43 1.57 -4.47 -2.94
N GLY A 44 0.63 -3.97 -2.13
CA GLY A 44 -0.80 -3.99 -2.45
C GLY A 44 -1.13 -3.19 -3.71
N SER A 45 -0.55 -1.98 -3.85
CA SER A 45 -0.76 -1.14 -5.04
C SER A 45 -0.27 -1.78 -6.33
N LEU A 46 0.86 -2.51 -6.30
CA LEU A 46 1.38 -3.23 -7.47
C LEU A 46 0.43 -4.34 -7.92
N VAL A 47 -0.06 -5.15 -6.99
CA VAL A 47 -1.02 -6.22 -7.30
C VAL A 47 -2.33 -5.64 -7.82
N LEU A 48 -2.84 -4.60 -7.16
CA LEU A 48 -4.06 -3.91 -7.57
C LEU A 48 -3.90 -3.22 -8.92
N LEU A 49 -2.74 -2.62 -9.22
CA LEU A 49 -2.45 -2.01 -10.52
C LEU A 49 -2.49 -3.05 -11.64
N ILE A 50 -1.87 -4.21 -11.45
CA ILE A 50 -1.93 -5.33 -12.41
C ILE A 50 -3.40 -5.77 -12.64
N TYR A 51 -4.17 -5.89 -11.57
CA TYR A 51 -5.62 -6.18 -11.65
C TYR A 51 -6.39 -5.07 -12.39
N SER A 52 -6.10 -3.80 -12.12
CA SER A 52 -6.76 -2.63 -12.72
C SER A 52 -6.53 -2.56 -14.22
N ILE A 53 -5.30 -2.82 -14.66
CA ILE A 53 -4.92 -2.86 -16.08
C ILE A 53 -5.68 -3.97 -16.79
N HIS A 54 -5.80 -5.15 -16.16
CA HIS A 54 -6.61 -6.24 -16.71
C HIS A 54 -8.09 -5.86 -16.83
N GLN A 55 -8.63 -5.18 -15.81
CA GLN A 55 -10.01 -4.67 -15.80
C GLN A 55 -10.23 -3.47 -16.73
N LYS A 56 -9.16 -2.90 -17.30
CA LYS A 56 -9.17 -1.66 -18.10
C LYS A 56 -9.86 -0.49 -17.37
N ASP A 57 -9.64 -0.39 -16.07
CA ASP A 57 -10.19 0.68 -15.23
C ASP A 57 -9.17 1.84 -15.12
N PRO A 58 -9.30 2.91 -15.92
CA PRO A 58 -8.34 4.01 -15.90
C PRO A 58 -8.36 4.80 -14.58
N VAL A 59 -9.50 4.85 -13.89
CA VAL A 59 -9.63 5.59 -12.63
C VAL A 59 -8.83 4.88 -11.55
N PHE A 60 -8.96 3.56 -11.46
CA PHE A 60 -8.23 2.78 -10.48
C PHE A 60 -6.73 2.71 -10.79
N ILE A 61 -6.35 2.62 -12.07
CA ILE A 61 -4.94 2.71 -12.51
C ILE A 61 -4.30 4.04 -12.07
N LEU A 62 -4.95 5.17 -12.38
CA LEU A 62 -4.41 6.49 -12.02
C LEU A 62 -4.32 6.66 -10.50
N GLY A 63 -5.32 6.19 -9.75
CA GLY A 63 -5.30 6.20 -8.29
C GLY A 63 -4.13 5.42 -7.71
N GLN A 64 -3.86 4.21 -8.23
CA GLN A 64 -2.75 3.39 -7.76
C GLN A 64 -1.39 3.99 -8.12
N LEU A 65 -1.22 4.49 -9.35
CA LEU A 65 0.04 5.14 -9.74
C LEU A 65 0.33 6.39 -8.90
N ALA A 66 -0.66 7.26 -8.70
CA ALA A 66 -0.51 8.44 -7.85
C ALA A 66 -0.18 8.06 -6.40
N GLY A 67 -0.87 7.05 -5.85
CA GLY A 67 -0.59 6.52 -4.53
C GLY A 67 0.83 5.96 -4.39
N SER A 68 1.27 5.13 -5.34
CA SER A 68 2.60 4.52 -5.34
C SER A 68 3.72 5.57 -5.31
N VAL A 69 3.58 6.69 -6.04
CA VAL A 69 4.55 7.81 -5.98
C VAL A 69 4.67 8.36 -4.56
N ILE A 70 3.55 8.57 -3.87
CA ILE A 70 3.55 9.08 -2.49
C ILE A 70 4.22 8.07 -1.54
N TYR A 71 3.91 6.78 -1.69
CA TYR A 71 4.47 5.73 -0.85
C TYR A 71 5.99 5.63 -1.00
N ILE A 72 6.49 5.65 -2.24
CA ILE A 72 7.92 5.63 -2.55
C ILE A 72 8.60 6.88 -2.00
N ARG A 73 8.02 8.06 -2.22
CA ARG A 73 8.55 9.33 -1.70
C ARG A 73 8.71 9.29 -0.18
N ASN A 74 7.73 8.76 0.54
CA ASN A 74 7.82 8.66 2.00
C ASN A 74 8.89 7.66 2.46
N LEU A 75 9.06 6.54 1.76
CA LEU A 75 10.18 5.62 2.03
C LEU A 75 11.55 6.27 1.80
N VAL A 76 11.70 7.06 0.73
CA VAL A 76 12.94 7.80 0.45
C VAL A 76 13.24 8.79 1.57
N LEU A 77 12.25 9.52 2.07
CA LEU A 77 12.46 10.44 3.21
C LEU A 77 12.87 9.71 4.48
N ILE A 78 12.18 8.62 4.82
CA ILE A 78 12.52 7.79 5.99
C ILE A 78 13.93 7.22 5.87
N GLY A 79 14.34 6.83 4.66
CA GLY A 79 15.71 6.36 4.40
C GLY A 79 16.76 7.45 4.62
N LYS A 80 16.46 8.69 4.21
CA LYS A 80 17.33 9.85 4.42
C LYS A 80 17.44 10.28 5.88
N GLU A 81 16.36 10.19 6.66
CA GLU A 81 16.40 10.53 8.10
C GLU A 81 17.21 9.54 8.94
N LYS A 82 17.43 8.32 8.44
CA LYS A 82 18.22 7.27 9.11
C LYS A 82 19.72 7.34 8.79
N HIS A 83 20.17 8.27 7.96
CA HIS A 83 21.58 8.48 7.60
C HIS A 83 21.99 9.91 7.97
#